data_AF-A0A3N0V6P9-F1
#
_entry.id   AF-A0A3N0V6P9-F1
#
_cell.length_a   1.000
_cell.length_b   1.000
_cell.length_c   1.000
_cell.angle_alpha   90.00
_cell.angle_beta   90.00
_cell.angle_gamma   90.00
#
_symmetry.space_group_name_H-M   'P 1'
#
loop_
_entity.id
_entity.type
_entity.pdbx_description
1 polymer ?
#
loop_
_entity_poly.entity_id
_entity_poly.type
_entity_poly.pdbx_seq_one_letter_code
_entity_poly.pdbx_strand_id
1 'polypeptide(L)'
;MLPLHQPASFLTTSGQASTTLALPAFDLPCMPVHQHGKGRQHAQSRHHADVRLHGPQQVTVTMSGPDAADRAELQGYIHQIFKRAYGADVRDFMPQLLSLRDAHGDLLAVCGLRHADSTPLFLERYLDMPVQQALALATGKQVPREQLIEIGNLAVGEPSSSRCLLAAISLYLHGTDTRWAVFTGISALRNSLTKLNMQLHPLGTASIERLPAHERAAWGSYYQQKPLVMAIQRQQPLLNDEVQ
;
A
#
# COMPACT_ATOMS: atom_id res chain seq x y z
N MET A 1 60.37 35.36 29.50
CA MET A 1 59.71 35.20 28.19
C MET A 1 58.23 34.90 28.42
N LEU A 2 57.39 35.92 28.30
CA LEU A 2 55.98 35.81 27.86
C LEU A 2 55.94 35.33 26.38
N PRO A 3 54.78 35.05 25.74
CA PRO A 3 53.51 34.45 26.22
C PRO A 3 52.86 33.51 25.16
N LEU A 4 51.52 33.34 25.20
CA LEU A 4 50.56 32.70 24.26
C LEU A 4 50.19 31.24 24.59
N HIS A 5 48.94 30.79 24.62
CA HIS A 5 47.66 31.33 24.14
C HIS A 5 46.48 30.75 24.94
N GLN A 6 45.38 31.53 24.97
CA GLN A 6 44.04 31.21 25.46
C GLN A 6 43.42 29.94 24.83
N PRO A 7 42.40 29.32 25.44
CA PRO A 7 41.39 28.60 24.68
C PRO A 7 40.36 29.58 24.12
N ALA A 8 40.25 29.59 22.78
CA ALA A 8 39.27 30.38 22.04
C ALA A 8 37.89 29.70 22.07
N SER A 9 36.88 30.48 22.44
CA SER A 9 35.47 30.20 22.17
C SER A 9 35.23 30.25 20.65
N PHE A 10 34.73 29.17 20.05
CA PHE A 10 34.13 29.21 18.72
C PHE A 10 32.86 28.36 18.66
N LEU A 11 31.74 29.09 18.70
CA LEU A 11 30.58 28.97 17.82
C LEU A 11 30.14 27.56 17.39
N THR A 12 29.17 27.01 18.12
CA THR A 12 28.22 26.04 17.60
C THR A 12 27.39 26.69 16.49
N THR A 13 27.79 26.51 15.23
CA THR A 13 26.90 26.68 14.08
C THR A 13 26.32 25.32 13.74
N SER A 14 25.10 25.08 14.23
CA SER A 14 24.22 24.00 13.78
C SER A 14 23.73 24.32 12.37
N GLY A 15 24.53 23.97 11.36
CA GLY A 15 24.09 23.88 9.98
C GLY A 15 23.37 22.55 9.74
N GLN A 16 22.05 22.54 9.87
CA GLN A 16 21.22 21.44 9.37
C GLN A 16 21.35 21.39 7.84
N ALA A 17 22.19 20.51 7.34
CA ALA A 17 22.14 20.08 5.95
C ALA A 17 20.90 19.19 5.78
N SER A 18 19.77 19.80 5.40
CA SER A 18 18.62 19.11 4.84
C SER A 18 19.07 18.40 3.57
N THR A 19 19.48 17.14 3.73
CA THR A 19 19.77 16.26 2.61
C THR A 19 18.43 15.76 2.10
N THR A 20 17.88 16.48 1.12
CA THR A 20 16.77 16.02 0.29
C THR A 20 17.22 14.76 -0.44
N LEU A 21 16.90 13.60 0.12
CA LEU A 21 17.07 12.32 -0.57
C LEU A 21 15.96 12.24 -1.63
N ALA A 22 16.30 12.64 -2.85
CA ALA A 22 15.49 12.36 -4.02
C ALA A 22 15.28 10.84 -4.11
N LEU A 23 14.02 10.42 -4.15
CA LEU A 23 13.68 9.06 -4.59
C LEU A 23 14.22 8.91 -6.02
N PRO A 24 14.89 7.80 -6.39
CA PRO A 24 15.28 7.60 -7.77
C PRO A 24 14.02 7.66 -8.62
N ALA A 25 13.96 8.67 -9.50
CA ALA A 25 12.97 8.73 -10.56
C ALA A 25 13.20 7.50 -11.44
N PHE A 26 12.23 6.59 -11.47
CA PHE A 26 12.19 5.56 -12.49
C PHE A 26 11.70 6.24 -13.76
N ASP A 27 12.62 6.55 -14.68
CA ASP A 27 12.26 6.99 -16.03
C ASP A 27 11.48 5.85 -16.71
N LEU A 28 10.16 6.00 -16.77
CA LEU A 28 9.24 5.08 -17.41
C LEU A 28 8.97 5.54 -18.85
N PRO A 29 9.29 4.74 -19.88
CA PRO A 29 8.77 4.99 -21.20
C PRO A 29 7.26 4.70 -21.23
N CYS A 30 6.49 5.70 -21.68
CA CYS A 30 5.05 5.63 -21.93
C CYS A 30 4.74 4.42 -22.83
N MET A 31 3.93 3.47 -22.35
CA MET A 31 3.51 2.30 -23.13
C MET A 31 2.24 2.65 -23.94
N PRO A 32 2.17 2.31 -25.24
CA PRO A 32 0.97 2.51 -26.03
C PRO A 32 -0.10 1.46 -25.68
N VAL A 33 -1.33 1.92 -25.45
CA VAL A 33 -2.51 1.10 -25.16
C VAL A 33 -3.14 0.61 -26.46
N HIS A 34 -3.25 -0.71 -26.64
CA HIS A 34 -4.00 -1.32 -27.74
C HIS A 34 -5.50 -1.30 -27.43
N GLN A 35 -6.26 -0.49 -28.17
CA GLN A 35 -7.73 -0.46 -28.11
C GLN A 35 -8.33 -1.69 -28.79
N HIS A 36 -9.30 -2.36 -28.14
CA HIS A 36 -10.22 -3.29 -28.80
C HIS A 36 -11.67 -3.12 -28.28
N GLY A 37 -12.54 -2.71 -29.21
CA GLY A 37 -13.85 -3.34 -29.48
C GLY A 37 -14.95 -3.32 -28.42
N LYS A 38 -15.95 -2.45 -28.62
CA LYS A 38 -17.23 -2.38 -27.91
C LYS A 38 -18.02 -3.71 -27.93
N GLY A 39 -18.57 -4.10 -26.77
CA GLY A 39 -19.59 -5.12 -26.61
C GLY A 39 -20.61 -4.74 -25.51
N ARG A 40 -21.90 -4.98 -25.76
CA ARG A 40 -23.06 -4.42 -25.06
C ARG A 40 -23.30 -4.94 -23.63
N GLN A 41 -24.01 -4.10 -22.88
CA GLN A 41 -24.40 -4.15 -21.47
C GLN A 41 -25.21 -5.39 -21.06
N HIS A 42 -24.93 -5.93 -19.87
CA HIS A 42 -25.92 -6.51 -18.96
C HIS A 42 -25.65 -5.98 -17.55
N ALA A 43 -26.72 -5.49 -16.91
CA ALA A 43 -26.69 -4.78 -15.64
C ALA A 43 -26.71 -5.76 -14.46
N GLN A 44 -25.79 -5.60 -13.51
CA GLN A 44 -26.00 -5.94 -12.09
C GLN A 44 -24.96 -5.23 -11.20
N SER A 45 -25.48 -4.75 -10.07
CA SER A 45 -24.97 -3.80 -9.07
C SER A 45 -23.45 -3.54 -9.01
N ARG A 46 -23.04 -2.39 -9.56
CA ARG A 46 -21.71 -1.78 -9.38
C ARG A 46 -21.80 -0.73 -8.27
N HIS A 47 -21.03 -0.86 -7.21
CA HIS A 47 -20.83 0.23 -6.25
C HIS A 47 -19.74 1.17 -6.79
N HIS A 48 -20.13 2.07 -7.69
CA HIS A 48 -19.29 3.15 -8.21
C HIS A 48 -19.24 4.27 -7.17
N ALA A 49 -18.05 4.61 -6.67
CA ALA A 49 -17.85 5.81 -5.88
C ALA A 49 -16.93 6.75 -6.67
N ASP A 50 -17.50 7.81 -7.25
CA ASP A 50 -16.72 8.92 -7.83
C ASP A 50 -16.05 9.70 -6.69
N VAL A 51 -14.85 9.27 -6.31
CA VAL A 51 -14.06 9.96 -5.31
C VAL A 51 -13.23 11.05 -5.98
N ARG A 52 -13.61 12.31 -5.79
CA ARG A 52 -12.75 13.46 -6.14
C ARG A 52 -11.66 13.63 -5.08
N LEU A 53 -10.51 13.00 -5.28
CA LEU A 53 -9.31 13.26 -4.49
C LEU A 53 -8.70 14.60 -4.95
N HIS A 54 -8.37 15.50 -4.02
CA HIS A 54 -7.82 16.83 -4.34
C HIS A 54 -6.47 16.74 -5.08
N GLY A 55 -6.54 16.87 -6.40
CA GLY A 55 -5.45 16.97 -7.38
C GLY A 55 -6.05 17.23 -8.78
N PRO A 56 -5.29 17.74 -9.75
CA PRO A 56 -5.80 18.14 -11.08
C PRO A 56 -6.24 16.97 -11.98
N GLN A 57 -6.17 15.72 -11.53
CA GLN A 57 -6.57 14.54 -12.30
C GLN A 57 -7.80 13.90 -11.67
N GLN A 58 -8.90 13.87 -12.43
CA GLN A 58 -10.05 13.04 -12.09
C GLN A 58 -9.62 11.57 -12.14
N VAL A 59 -9.85 10.86 -11.05
CA VAL A 59 -9.56 9.44 -10.95
C VAL A 59 -10.84 8.69 -10.63
N THR A 60 -11.00 7.53 -11.23
CA THR A 60 -12.10 6.62 -10.96
C THR A 60 -11.60 5.49 -10.08
N VAL A 61 -12.29 5.24 -8.98
CA VAL A 61 -12.01 4.12 -8.07
C VAL A 61 -13.10 3.07 -8.25
N THR A 62 -12.71 1.82 -8.49
CA THR A 62 -13.65 0.71 -8.67
C THR A 62 -13.19 -0.50 -7.87
N MET A 63 -14.15 -1.24 -7.29
CA MET A 63 -13.92 -2.52 -6.64
C MET A 63 -14.38 -3.66 -7.55
N SER A 64 -13.52 -4.65 -7.75
CA SER A 64 -13.74 -5.78 -8.66
C SER A 64 -13.53 -7.10 -7.93
N GLY A 65 -14.61 -7.87 -7.81
CA GLY A 65 -14.61 -9.20 -7.21
C GLY A 65 -14.04 -10.29 -8.14
N PRO A 66 -14.11 -11.58 -7.73
CA PRO A 66 -13.56 -12.70 -8.51
C PRO A 66 -14.16 -12.84 -9.91
N ASP A 67 -15.47 -12.58 -10.07
CA ASP A 67 -16.19 -12.77 -11.34
C ASP A 67 -16.31 -11.47 -12.17
N ALA A 68 -15.59 -10.42 -11.79
CA ALA A 68 -15.65 -9.14 -12.48
C ALA A 68 -15.05 -9.23 -13.89
N ALA A 69 -15.67 -8.56 -14.87
CA ALA A 69 -15.23 -8.62 -16.26
C ALA A 69 -13.82 -8.05 -16.51
N ASP A 70 -13.40 -7.09 -15.69
CA ASP A 70 -12.07 -6.45 -15.75
C ASP A 70 -11.00 -7.22 -14.94
N ARG A 71 -11.38 -8.33 -14.29
CA ARG A 71 -10.51 -9.04 -13.35
C ARG A 71 -9.17 -9.44 -13.95
N ALA A 72 -9.18 -9.98 -15.17
CA ALA A 72 -7.98 -10.43 -15.86
C ALA A 72 -7.02 -9.28 -16.18
N GLU A 73 -7.57 -8.10 -16.53
CA GLU A 73 -6.80 -6.88 -16.77
C GLU A 73 -6.07 -6.45 -15.49
N LEU A 74 -6.78 -6.41 -14.36
CA LEU A 74 -6.22 -6.02 -13.06
C LEU A 74 -5.12 -6.98 -12.60
N GLN A 75 -5.35 -8.29 -12.74
CA GLN A 75 -4.34 -9.31 -12.42
C GLN A 75 -3.11 -9.21 -13.31
N GLY A 76 -3.31 -9.00 -14.61
CA GLY A 76 -2.24 -8.76 -15.57
C GLY A 76 -1.41 -7.53 -15.22
N TYR A 77 -2.06 -6.45 -14.82
CA TYR A 77 -1.40 -5.22 -14.38
C TYR A 77 -0.52 -5.47 -13.14
N ILE A 78 -1.06 -6.10 -12.09
CA ILE A 78 -0.29 -6.46 -10.89
C ILE A 78 0.92 -7.32 -11.26
N HIS A 79 0.69 -8.38 -12.04
CA HIS A 79 1.75 -9.29 -12.47
C HIS A 79 2.88 -8.54 -13.19
N GLN A 80 2.54 -7.68 -14.15
CA GLN A 80 3.52 -6.92 -14.93
C GLN A 80 4.37 -5.98 -14.06
N ILE A 81 3.76 -5.30 -13.08
CA ILE A 81 4.50 -4.41 -12.18
C ILE A 81 5.47 -5.20 -11.31
N PHE A 82 5.02 -6.30 -10.70
CA PHE A 82 5.89 -7.15 -9.87
C PHE A 82 7.02 -7.79 -10.70
N LYS A 83 6.71 -8.24 -11.92
CA LYS A 83 7.70 -8.78 -12.85
C LYS A 83 8.74 -7.74 -13.26
N ARG A 84 8.32 -6.52 -13.57
CA ARG A 84 9.23 -5.43 -13.95
C ARG A 84 10.12 -4.99 -12.79
N ALA A 85 9.54 -4.79 -11.61
CA ALA A 85 10.26 -4.25 -10.46
C ALA A 85 11.20 -5.27 -9.80
N TYR A 86 10.81 -6.55 -9.80
CA TYR A 86 11.47 -7.58 -9.00
C TYR A 86 11.83 -8.86 -9.75
N GLY A 87 11.46 -8.99 -11.03
CA GLY A 87 11.51 -10.27 -11.73
C GLY A 87 10.54 -11.31 -11.14
N ALA A 88 9.53 -10.87 -10.40
CA ALA A 88 8.58 -11.75 -9.73
C ALA A 88 7.45 -12.20 -10.66
N ASP A 89 7.11 -13.48 -10.60
CA ASP A 89 6.02 -14.15 -11.32
C ASP A 89 4.84 -14.39 -10.36
N VAL A 90 4.24 -13.29 -9.88
CA VAL A 90 3.09 -13.35 -8.96
C VAL A 90 1.86 -13.83 -9.73
N ARG A 91 1.22 -14.88 -9.21
CA ARG A 91 0.00 -15.50 -9.78
C ARG A 91 -1.16 -15.63 -8.78
N ASP A 92 -0.90 -15.39 -7.51
CA ASP A 92 -1.91 -15.39 -6.47
C ASP A 92 -2.40 -13.97 -6.19
N PHE A 93 -3.72 -13.78 -6.35
CA PHE A 93 -4.36 -12.48 -6.22
C PHE A 93 -5.46 -12.52 -5.16
N MET A 94 -5.58 -11.45 -4.37
CA MET A 94 -6.62 -11.31 -3.36
C MET A 94 -8.03 -11.26 -3.98
N PRO A 95 -9.07 -11.74 -3.28
CA PRO A 95 -10.42 -11.89 -3.84
C PRO A 95 -11.02 -10.58 -4.33
N GLN A 96 -10.79 -9.47 -3.63
CA GLN A 96 -11.22 -8.14 -4.07
C GLN A 96 -10.03 -7.36 -4.60
N LEU A 97 -10.18 -6.70 -5.76
CA LEU A 97 -9.18 -5.79 -6.31
C LEU A 97 -9.79 -4.39 -6.43
N LEU A 98 -9.11 -3.41 -5.86
CA LEU A 98 -9.43 -2.00 -6.03
C LEU A 98 -8.53 -1.45 -7.14
N SER A 99 -9.13 -0.86 -8.16
CA SER A 99 -8.43 -0.22 -9.27
C SER A 99 -8.60 1.29 -9.21
N LEU A 100 -7.52 2.00 -9.50
CA LEU A 100 -7.49 3.43 -9.75
C LEU A 100 -7.23 3.67 -11.23
N ARG A 101 -8.15 4.35 -11.91
CA ARG A 101 -8.01 4.73 -13.32
C ARG A 101 -7.97 6.24 -13.46
N ASP A 102 -7.28 6.73 -14.48
CA ASP A 102 -7.34 8.14 -14.86
C ASP A 102 -8.62 8.46 -15.65
N ALA A 103 -8.74 9.71 -16.09
CA ALA A 103 -9.88 10.18 -16.90
C ALA A 103 -9.98 9.51 -18.29
N HIS A 104 -8.90 8.88 -18.78
CA HIS A 104 -8.88 8.14 -20.03
C HIS A 104 -9.27 6.67 -19.84
N GLY A 105 -9.35 6.20 -18.59
CA GLY A 105 -9.64 4.82 -18.22
C GLY A 105 -8.40 3.96 -18.05
N ASP A 106 -7.21 4.55 -18.13
CA ASP A 106 -5.94 3.82 -18.00
C ASP A 106 -5.63 3.51 -16.54
N LEU A 107 -5.10 2.31 -16.28
CA LEU A 107 -4.76 1.86 -14.93
C LEU A 107 -3.56 2.62 -14.37
N LEU A 108 -3.82 3.41 -13.32
CA LEU A 108 -2.79 4.11 -12.56
C LEU A 108 -2.25 3.25 -11.42
N ALA A 109 -3.13 2.48 -10.78
CA ALA A 109 -2.76 1.59 -9.68
C ALA A 109 -3.83 0.53 -9.45
N VAL A 110 -3.42 -0.59 -8.85
CA VAL A 110 -4.29 -1.67 -8.37
C VAL A 110 -3.80 -2.13 -7.01
N CYS A 111 -4.70 -2.43 -6.07
CA CYS A 111 -4.37 -3.18 -4.87
C CYS A 111 -5.40 -4.28 -4.60
N GLY A 112 -4.95 -5.34 -3.94
CA GLY A 112 -5.78 -6.41 -3.45
C GLY A 112 -6.25 -6.19 -2.02
N LEU A 113 -7.45 -6.67 -1.72
CA LEU A 113 -8.06 -6.64 -0.40
C LEU A 113 -8.64 -8.01 -0.04
N ARG A 114 -8.44 -8.41 1.21
CA ARG A 114 -8.98 -9.64 1.79
C ARG A 114 -9.45 -9.37 3.22
N HIS A 115 -10.74 -9.58 3.49
CA HIS A 115 -11.27 -9.50 4.86
C HIS A 115 -10.83 -10.70 5.69
N ALA A 116 -10.46 -10.48 6.94
CA ALA A 116 -9.93 -11.54 7.79
C ALA A 116 -11.01 -12.47 8.37
N ASP A 117 -12.28 -12.08 8.30
CA ASP A 117 -13.44 -12.87 8.74
C ASP A 117 -13.66 -14.14 7.90
N SER A 118 -13.35 -14.06 6.60
CA SER A 118 -13.71 -15.06 5.61
C SER A 118 -12.64 -16.12 5.39
N THR A 119 -11.36 -15.76 5.54
CA THR A 119 -10.22 -16.66 5.26
C THR A 119 -8.99 -16.34 6.11
N PRO A 120 -8.07 -17.30 6.31
CA PRO A 120 -6.72 -17.01 6.78
C PRO A 120 -6.04 -15.96 5.89
N LEU A 121 -5.31 -15.03 6.50
CA LEU A 121 -4.60 -13.99 5.75
C LEU A 121 -3.27 -14.53 5.23
N PHE A 122 -2.81 -14.01 4.09
CA PHE A 122 -1.54 -14.46 3.52
C PHE A 122 -0.37 -14.08 4.42
N LEU A 123 -0.38 -12.85 4.98
CA LEU A 123 0.66 -12.38 5.88
C LEU A 123 0.79 -13.17 7.20
N GLU A 124 -0.21 -13.97 7.57
CA GLU A 124 -0.13 -14.81 8.78
C GLU A 124 0.92 -15.92 8.61
N ARG A 125 1.31 -16.26 7.37
CA ARG A 125 2.43 -17.16 7.10
C ARG A 125 3.76 -16.65 7.68
N TYR A 126 3.93 -15.34 7.83
CA TYR A 126 5.16 -14.74 8.37
C TYR A 126 5.19 -14.63 9.88
N LEU A 127 4.05 -14.81 10.54
CA LEU A 127 3.89 -14.60 11.97
C LEU A 127 3.80 -15.94 12.70
N ASP A 128 4.27 -15.96 13.95
CA ASP A 128 4.14 -17.14 14.82
C ASP A 128 2.75 -17.25 15.47
N MET A 129 1.90 -16.23 15.26
CA MET A 129 0.56 -16.14 15.84
C MET A 129 -0.39 -15.42 14.86
N PRO A 130 -1.72 -15.58 15.02
CA PRO A 130 -2.71 -14.85 14.24
C PRO A 130 -2.49 -13.34 14.32
N VAL A 131 -2.75 -12.62 13.22
CA VAL A 131 -2.37 -11.21 13.11
C VAL A 131 -3.07 -10.34 14.17
N GLN A 132 -4.28 -10.69 14.59
CA GLN A 132 -5.02 -9.96 15.62
C GLN A 132 -4.33 -10.03 16.98
N GLN A 133 -3.64 -11.14 17.28
CA GLN A 133 -2.89 -11.30 18.52
C GLN A 133 -1.59 -10.50 18.47
N ALA A 134 -0.85 -10.58 17.35
CA ALA A 134 0.35 -9.77 17.15
C ALA A 134 0.04 -8.26 17.26
N LEU A 135 -1.08 -7.83 16.68
CA LEU A 135 -1.54 -6.46 16.75
C LEU A 135 -1.98 -6.05 18.17
N ALA A 136 -2.66 -6.94 18.89
CA ALA A 136 -3.04 -6.68 20.27
C ALA A 136 -1.82 -6.51 21.19
N LEU A 137 -0.76 -7.31 20.99
CA LEU A 137 0.52 -7.15 21.69
C LEU A 137 1.19 -5.82 21.33
N ALA A 138 1.19 -5.43 20.05
CA ALA A 138 1.83 -4.19 19.59
C ALA A 138 1.09 -2.91 20.03
N THR A 139 -0.21 -2.98 20.30
CA THR A 139 -1.07 -1.81 20.56
C THR A 139 -1.64 -1.77 21.98
N GLY A 140 -1.58 -2.87 22.72
CA GLY A 140 -2.23 -3.04 24.02
C GLY A 140 -3.76 -3.09 23.95
N LYS A 141 -4.35 -3.23 22.75
CA LYS A 141 -5.80 -3.22 22.54
C LYS A 141 -6.28 -4.51 21.90
N GLN A 142 -7.41 -5.03 22.36
CA GLN A 142 -8.06 -6.16 21.69
C GLN A 142 -8.55 -5.72 20.31
N VAL A 143 -8.24 -6.53 19.29
CA VAL A 143 -8.65 -6.28 17.92
C VAL A 143 -9.50 -7.44 17.41
N PRO A 144 -10.82 -7.26 17.28
CA PRO A 144 -11.69 -8.24 16.64
C PRO A 144 -11.24 -8.53 15.20
N ARG A 145 -11.31 -9.80 14.80
CA ARG A 145 -10.78 -10.25 13.50
C ARG A 145 -11.58 -9.67 12.35
N GLU A 146 -12.88 -9.53 12.51
CA GLU A 146 -13.82 -8.93 11.56
C GLU A 146 -13.54 -7.44 11.24
N GLN A 147 -12.69 -6.79 12.03
CA GLN A 147 -12.29 -5.40 11.80
C GLN A 147 -10.93 -5.26 11.14
N LEU A 148 -10.34 -6.39 10.73
CA LEU A 148 -9.07 -6.46 10.03
C LEU A 148 -9.31 -6.72 8.54
N ILE A 149 -8.62 -5.92 7.73
CA ILE A 149 -8.46 -6.21 6.31
C ILE A 149 -7.00 -6.34 5.96
N GLU A 150 -6.68 -7.35 5.18
CA GLU A 150 -5.37 -7.47 4.55
C GLU A 150 -5.36 -6.69 3.24
N ILE A 151 -4.31 -5.87 3.08
CA ILE A 151 -4.01 -5.18 1.83
C ILE A 151 -2.71 -5.78 1.27
N GLY A 152 -2.78 -6.22 0.02
CA GLY A 152 -1.67 -6.81 -0.70
C GLY A 152 -1.79 -6.56 -2.18
N ASN A 153 -1.00 -7.27 -2.99
CA ASN A 153 -0.96 -7.05 -4.44
C ASN A 153 -0.88 -5.55 -4.85
N LEU A 154 -0.20 -4.70 -4.06
CA LEU A 154 -0.10 -3.27 -4.34
C LEU A 154 0.80 -3.04 -5.56
N ALA A 155 0.19 -2.60 -6.65
CA ALA A 155 0.84 -2.34 -7.92
C ALA A 155 0.54 -0.90 -8.33
N VAL A 156 1.57 -0.06 -8.41
CA VAL A 156 1.42 1.36 -8.76
C VAL A 156 2.32 1.63 -9.97
N GLY A 157 1.72 2.11 -11.06
CA GLY A 157 2.45 2.37 -12.30
C GLY A 157 3.45 3.51 -12.17
N GLU A 158 3.02 4.59 -11.51
CA GLU A 158 3.81 5.82 -11.32
C GLU A 158 3.83 6.25 -9.84
N PRO A 159 4.98 6.69 -9.29
CA PRO A 159 5.06 7.10 -7.89
C PRO A 159 4.04 8.18 -7.49
N SER A 160 3.68 9.07 -8.42
CA SER A 160 2.67 10.12 -8.24
C SER A 160 1.28 9.57 -7.87
N SER A 161 0.91 8.39 -8.39
CA SER A 161 -0.37 7.73 -8.15
C SER A 161 -0.47 7.04 -6.79
N SER A 162 0.66 6.85 -6.09
CA SER A 162 0.67 6.17 -4.78
C SER A 162 -0.20 6.88 -3.76
N ARG A 163 -0.18 8.23 -3.74
CA ARG A 163 -0.99 9.02 -2.80
C ARG A 163 -2.48 8.85 -3.07
N CYS A 164 -2.87 8.83 -4.35
CA CYS A 164 -4.27 8.62 -4.73
C CYS A 164 -4.74 7.22 -4.33
N LEU A 165 -3.92 6.19 -4.54
CA LEU A 165 -4.24 4.83 -4.09
C LEU A 165 -4.41 4.76 -2.58
N LEU A 166 -3.48 5.33 -1.81
CA LEU A 166 -3.57 5.34 -0.34
C LEU A 166 -4.80 6.09 0.17
N ALA A 167 -5.18 7.19 -0.47
CA ALA A 167 -6.40 7.92 -0.14
C ALA A 167 -7.67 7.12 -0.50
N ALA A 168 -7.69 6.44 -1.66
CA ALA A 168 -8.78 5.56 -2.06
C ALA A 168 -8.96 4.39 -1.08
N ILE A 169 -7.86 3.75 -0.66
CA ILE A 169 -7.87 2.73 0.39
C ILE A 169 -8.45 3.30 1.69
N SER A 170 -7.97 4.48 2.12
CA SER A 170 -8.46 5.10 3.35
C SER A 170 -9.97 5.31 3.31
N LEU A 171 -10.49 5.87 2.21
CA LEU A 171 -11.92 6.10 2.03
C LEU A 171 -12.74 4.81 2.02
N TYR A 172 -12.22 3.75 1.39
CA TYR A 172 -12.83 2.43 1.47
C TYR A 172 -12.93 1.93 2.92
N LEU A 173 -11.85 2.07 3.72
CA LEU A 173 -11.87 1.69 5.14
C LEU A 173 -12.89 2.52 5.95
N HIS A 174 -13.09 3.79 5.61
CA HIS A 174 -14.11 4.64 6.24
C HIS A 174 -15.54 4.18 5.95
N GLY A 175 -15.78 3.62 4.76
CA GLY A 175 -17.09 3.08 4.36
C GLY A 175 -17.42 1.70 4.92
N THR A 176 -16.56 1.12 5.77
CA THR A 176 -16.76 -0.22 6.36
C THR A 176 -16.52 -0.19 7.87
N ASP A 177 -16.90 -1.25 8.56
CA ASP A 177 -16.59 -1.44 9.99
C ASP A 177 -15.13 -1.83 10.26
N THR A 178 -14.31 -1.85 9.21
CA THR A 178 -12.87 -2.14 9.29
C THR A 178 -12.15 -1.06 10.07
N ARG A 179 -11.43 -1.44 11.13
CA ARG A 179 -10.64 -0.52 11.96
C ARG A 179 -9.15 -0.57 11.64
N TRP A 180 -8.67 -1.65 11.04
CA TRP A 180 -7.25 -1.87 10.80
C TRP A 180 -6.99 -2.44 9.42
N ALA A 181 -6.01 -1.86 8.73
CA ALA A 181 -5.42 -2.46 7.56
C ALA A 181 -4.07 -3.08 7.95
N VAL A 182 -3.90 -4.35 7.61
CA VAL A 182 -2.66 -5.11 7.79
C VAL A 182 -2.07 -5.42 6.43
N PHE A 183 -0.75 -5.32 6.28
CA PHE A 183 -0.09 -5.48 4.98
C PHE A 183 1.36 -5.89 5.15
N THR A 184 1.90 -6.46 4.08
CA THR A 184 3.34 -6.69 3.94
C THR A 184 3.94 -5.60 3.07
N GLY A 185 4.78 -4.76 3.66
CA GLY A 185 5.28 -3.53 3.03
C GLY A 185 6.80 -3.43 2.99
N ILE A 186 7.33 -3.04 1.84
CA ILE A 186 8.75 -2.69 1.65
C ILE A 186 9.06 -1.26 2.11
N SER A 187 10.34 -0.90 2.18
CA SER A 187 10.80 0.45 2.57
C SER A 187 10.11 1.60 1.84
N ALA A 188 9.91 1.48 0.53
CA ALA A 188 9.25 2.53 -0.26
C ALA A 188 7.82 2.82 0.22
N LEU A 189 7.02 1.77 0.44
CA LEU A 189 5.65 1.91 0.95
C LEU A 189 5.64 2.48 2.39
N ARG A 190 6.54 1.99 3.25
CA ARG A 190 6.69 2.51 4.62
C ARG A 190 6.97 4.01 4.62
N ASN A 191 7.95 4.43 3.83
CA ASN A 191 8.33 5.83 3.71
C ASN A 191 7.17 6.70 3.20
N SER A 192 6.40 6.21 2.24
CA SER A 192 5.21 6.91 1.73
C SER A 192 4.14 7.08 2.82
N LEU A 193 3.87 6.05 3.61
CA LEU A 193 2.89 6.11 4.70
C LEU A 193 3.36 7.00 5.86
N THR A 194 4.65 6.95 6.22
CA THR A 194 5.23 7.83 7.25
C THR A 194 5.17 9.30 6.82
N LYS A 195 5.37 9.62 5.53
CA LYS A 195 5.21 10.98 4.98
C LYS A 195 3.77 11.48 5.02
N LEU A 196 2.79 10.59 5.15
CA LEU A 196 1.38 10.92 5.35
C LEU A 196 1.01 10.95 6.83
N ASN A 197 2.00 10.96 7.73
CA ASN A 197 1.83 10.97 9.19
C ASN A 197 1.02 9.79 9.72
N MET A 198 0.98 8.67 8.98
CA MET A 198 0.32 7.45 9.44
C MET A 198 1.19 6.73 10.46
N GLN A 199 0.59 6.37 11.59
CA GLN A 199 1.24 5.53 12.59
C GLN A 199 1.32 4.08 12.08
N LEU A 200 2.54 3.63 11.80
CA LEU A 200 2.83 2.25 11.41
C LEU A 200 3.12 1.41 12.66
N HIS A 201 2.48 0.25 12.78
CA HIS A 201 2.75 -0.74 13.81
C HIS A 201 3.44 -1.97 13.19
N PRO A 202 4.77 -2.13 13.32
CA PRO A 202 5.48 -3.32 12.87
C PRO A 202 5.05 -4.54 13.69
N LEU A 203 4.72 -5.63 13.02
CA LEU A 203 4.27 -6.89 13.64
C LEU A 203 5.27 -8.03 13.45
N GLY A 204 6.13 -7.95 12.45
CA GLY A 204 7.14 -8.98 12.20
C GLY A 204 7.88 -8.80 10.88
N THR A 205 8.94 -9.59 10.67
CA THR A 205 9.65 -9.64 9.40
C THR A 205 8.93 -10.57 8.44
N ALA A 206 8.71 -10.14 7.20
CA ALA A 206 8.21 -11.03 6.16
C ALA A 206 9.40 -11.75 5.52
N SER A 207 9.88 -12.82 6.17
CA SER A 207 10.97 -13.63 5.66
C SER A 207 10.50 -14.58 4.57
N ILE A 208 11.23 -14.65 3.45
CA ILE A 208 10.96 -15.61 2.37
C ILE A 208 11.07 -17.06 2.84
N GLU A 209 11.84 -17.32 3.90
CA GLU A 209 11.99 -18.66 4.48
C GLU A 209 10.71 -19.19 5.10
N ARG A 210 9.78 -18.30 5.45
CA ARG A 210 8.44 -18.66 5.95
C ARG A 210 7.50 -19.12 4.82
N LEU A 211 7.86 -18.90 3.55
CA LEU A 211 7.09 -19.39 2.41
C LEU A 211 7.47 -20.84 2.04
N PRO A 212 6.54 -21.62 1.48
CA PRO A 212 6.82 -22.92 0.90
C PRO A 212 7.93 -22.83 -0.15
N ALA A 213 8.87 -23.79 -0.15
CA ALA A 213 10.06 -23.75 -1.01
C ALA A 213 9.74 -23.57 -2.50
N HIS A 214 8.65 -24.16 -2.99
CA HIS A 214 8.23 -24.07 -4.39
C HIS A 214 7.69 -22.69 -4.79
N GLU A 215 7.21 -21.87 -3.84
CA GLU A 215 6.71 -20.52 -4.10
C GLU A 215 7.85 -19.48 -4.13
N ARG A 216 8.96 -19.74 -3.44
CA ARG A 216 10.02 -18.73 -3.19
C ARG A 216 10.61 -18.15 -4.47
N ALA A 217 10.90 -18.99 -5.45
CA ALA A 217 11.50 -18.55 -6.72
C ALA A 217 10.61 -17.58 -7.49
N ALA A 218 9.29 -17.70 -7.36
CA ALA A 218 8.33 -16.82 -8.03
C ALA A 218 8.39 -15.38 -7.53
N TRP A 219 9.02 -15.10 -6.38
CA TRP A 219 9.10 -13.75 -5.84
C TRP A 219 10.32 -12.93 -6.31
N GLY A 220 11.21 -13.53 -7.11
CA GLY A 220 12.39 -12.85 -7.65
C GLY A 220 13.19 -12.11 -6.57
N SER A 221 13.48 -10.83 -6.78
CA SER A 221 14.21 -9.97 -5.82
C SER A 221 13.32 -9.25 -4.80
N TYR A 222 12.00 -9.51 -4.75
CA TYR A 222 11.07 -8.77 -3.88
C TYR A 222 11.49 -8.81 -2.41
N TYR A 223 11.86 -9.99 -1.88
CA TYR A 223 12.26 -10.13 -0.48
C TYR A 223 13.62 -9.52 -0.13
N GLN A 224 14.45 -9.18 -1.12
CA GLN A 224 15.69 -8.42 -0.87
C GLN A 224 15.39 -7.02 -0.33
N GLN A 225 14.16 -6.53 -0.54
CA GLN A 225 13.67 -5.25 -0.01
C GLN A 225 13.31 -5.30 1.50
N LYS A 226 13.53 -6.45 2.15
CA LYS A 226 13.27 -6.69 3.58
C LYS A 226 11.86 -6.24 4.00
N PRO A 227 10.81 -6.83 3.39
CA PRO A 227 9.44 -6.48 3.72
C PRO A 227 9.12 -6.76 5.19
N LEU A 228 8.25 -5.93 5.78
CA LEU A 228 7.72 -6.12 7.12
C LEU A 228 6.22 -6.32 7.07
N VAL A 229 5.72 -7.19 7.95
CA VAL A 229 4.30 -7.22 8.30
C VAL A 229 4.02 -6.04 9.20
N MET A 230 3.02 -5.24 8.85
CA MET A 230 2.65 -4.03 9.57
C MET A 230 1.14 -3.86 9.64
N ALA A 231 0.70 -3.02 10.56
CA ALA A 231 -0.66 -2.53 10.64
C ALA A 231 -0.71 -1.01 10.64
N ILE A 232 -1.80 -0.47 10.09
CA ILE A 232 -2.22 0.91 10.28
C ILE A 232 -3.65 0.91 10.80
N GLN A 233 -3.91 1.79 11.77
CA GLN A 233 -5.26 2.03 12.22
C GLN A 233 -5.94 3.00 11.26
N ARG A 234 -7.19 2.70 10.91
CA ARG A 234 -8.06 3.66 10.22
C ARG A 234 -8.12 4.93 11.06
N GLN A 235 -7.67 6.04 10.49
CA GLN A 235 -7.81 7.34 11.13
C GLN A 235 -9.31 7.61 11.29
N GLN A 236 -9.77 8.06 12.45
CA GLN A 236 -11.10 8.65 12.52
C GLN A 236 -11.00 10.05 11.92
N PRO A 237 -11.97 10.50 11.11
CA PRO A 237 -12.07 11.93 10.86
C PRO A 237 -12.15 12.60 12.22
N LEU A 238 -11.35 13.64 12.46
CA LEU A 238 -11.58 14.54 13.57
C LEU A 238 -12.99 15.12 13.34
N LEU A 239 -14.00 14.51 13.92
CA LEU A 239 -15.24 15.21 14.21
C LEU A 239 -14.78 16.32 15.15
N ASN A 240 -14.73 17.55 14.64
CA ASN A 240 -14.60 18.71 15.51
C ASN A 240 -15.78 18.60 16.48
N ASP A 241 -15.45 18.26 17.73
CA ASP A 241 -16.36 18.39 18.84
C ASP A 241 -16.85 19.85 18.86
N GLU A 242 -18.15 19.98 18.70
CA GLU A 242 -19.03 21.01 19.21
C GLU A 242 -18.51 22.46 19.19
N VAL A 243 -19.09 23.23 18.27
CA VAL A 243 -19.48 24.61 18.58
C VAL A 243 -20.39 24.56 19.82
N GLN A 244 -19.86 24.96 20.97
CA GLN A 244 -20.64 25.46 22.11
C GLN A 244 -20.59 26.99 22.11
#